data_AF-A0A7S1HBD4-F1
#
_entry.id   AF-A0A7S1HBD4-F1
#
_cell.length_a   1.000
_cell.length_b   1.000
_cell.length_c   1.000
_cell.angle_alpha   90.00
_cell.angle_beta   90.00
_cell.angle_gamma   90.00
#
_symmetry.space_group_name_H-M   'P 1'
#
loop_
_entity.id
_entity.type
_entity.pdbx_description
1 polymer ?
#
loop_
_entity_poly.entity_id
_entity_poly.type
_entity_poly.pdbx_seq_one_letter_code
_entity_poly.pdbx_strand_id
1 'polypeptide(L)'
;AFLVPLLGSAIRFVEPRDVPAGQHHPVAVAVGNAWPVLEAVCGKFGGDPSITDAMQGLIVKAIRQAKADASPLLLNMMQATTSSFRTTRAASCLEAVGVAVEVFGQAQGGASTFGGIFGDVSGAAFEAIQSSGVDAHPEVITAYFDMSYRYLLFCTDGILPHPSFPAALDLSLACLPLKEKDPLRAV
;
A
#
# COMPACT_ATOMS: atom_id res chain seq x y z
N ALA A 1 20.58 1.72 -7.37
CA ALA A 1 19.25 2.05 -6.81
C ALA A 1 19.09 3.52 -6.38
N PHE A 2 19.84 4.49 -6.93
CA PHE A 2 19.78 5.90 -6.47
C PHE A 2 18.58 6.70 -7.03
N LEU A 3 17.99 6.25 -8.14
CA LEU A 3 16.95 6.98 -8.86
C LEU A 3 15.61 7.01 -8.12
N VAL A 4 15.20 5.90 -7.49
CA VAL A 4 13.91 5.82 -6.77
C VAL A 4 13.89 6.71 -5.52
N PRO A 5 14.93 6.70 -4.65
CA PRO A 5 14.99 7.63 -3.51
C PRO A 5 15.13 9.10 -3.92
N LEU A 6 15.83 9.39 -5.02
CA LEU A 6 15.98 10.76 -5.53
C LEU A 6 14.65 11.30 -6.07
N LEU A 7 13.92 10.51 -6.86
CA LEU A 7 12.59 10.89 -7.34
C LEU A 7 11.61 11.07 -6.18
N GLY A 8 11.61 10.14 -5.21
CA GLY A 8 10.78 10.23 -4.01
C GLY A 8 11.12 11.44 -3.14
N SER A 9 12.40 11.86 -3.08
CA SER A 9 12.81 13.09 -2.41
C SER A 9 12.37 14.33 -3.17
N ALA A 10 12.52 14.36 -4.50
CA ALA A 10 12.11 15.49 -5.32
C ALA A 10 10.59 15.74 -5.23
N ILE A 11 9.77 14.68 -5.30
CA ILE A 11 8.30 14.77 -5.23
C ILE A 11 7.82 15.33 -3.89
N ARG A 12 8.52 15.05 -2.78
CA ARG A 12 8.17 15.61 -1.47
C ARG A 12 8.16 17.14 -1.45
N PHE A 13 9.00 17.78 -2.28
CA PHE A 13 9.09 19.24 -2.33
C PHE A 13 8.20 19.86 -3.42
N VAL A 14 7.51 19.05 -4.22
CA VAL A 14 6.56 19.51 -5.22
C VAL A 14 5.19 19.61 -4.55
N GLU A 15 5.00 20.70 -3.82
CA GLU A 15 3.72 21.16 -3.29
C GLU A 15 3.30 22.42 -4.07
N PRO A 16 2.68 22.29 -5.25
CA PRO A 16 2.09 23.44 -5.90
C PRO A 16 0.97 23.93 -4.97
N ARG A 17 1.14 25.14 -4.42
CA ARG A 17 0.16 25.73 -3.48
C ARG A 17 -1.24 25.80 -4.08
N ASP A 18 -1.33 25.97 -5.40
CA ASP A 18 -2.56 25.89 -6.18
C ASP A 18 -2.22 25.32 -7.58
N VAL A 19 -2.77 24.15 -7.93
CA VAL A 19 -2.76 23.68 -9.33
C VAL A 19 -3.91 24.40 -10.05
N PRO A 20 -3.64 25.19 -11.11
CA PRO A 20 -4.70 25.90 -11.82
C PRO A 20 -5.80 24.95 -12.33
N ALA A 21 -7.06 25.39 -12.29
CA ALA A 21 -8.17 24.60 -12.80
C ALA A 21 -7.94 24.16 -14.25
N GLY A 22 -8.04 22.86 -14.52
CA GLY A 22 -7.78 22.27 -15.84
C GLY A 22 -6.34 21.84 -16.11
N GLN A 23 -5.41 22.03 -15.16
CA GLN A 23 -4.06 21.47 -15.24
C GLN A 23 -3.91 20.26 -14.32
N HIS A 24 -3.08 19.30 -14.73
CA HIS A 24 -2.76 18.11 -13.93
C HIS A 24 -1.72 18.44 -12.86
N HIS A 25 -1.84 17.81 -11.69
CA HIS A 25 -0.82 17.91 -10.64
C HIS A 25 0.57 17.50 -11.17
N PRO A 26 1.63 18.34 -11.00
CA PRO A 26 2.96 18.05 -11.53
C PRO A 26 3.55 16.71 -11.07
N VAL A 27 3.23 16.27 -9.84
CA VAL A 27 3.63 14.94 -9.34
C VAL A 27 2.99 13.81 -10.15
N ALA A 28 1.71 13.91 -10.50
CA ALA A 28 1.04 12.88 -11.30
C ALA A 28 1.68 12.80 -12.70
N VAL A 29 2.00 13.94 -13.32
CA VAL A 29 2.69 14.00 -14.62
C VAL A 29 4.11 13.41 -14.52
N ALA A 30 4.89 13.82 -13.50
CA ALA A 30 6.25 13.34 -13.32
C ALA A 30 6.31 11.83 -13.07
N VAL A 31 5.45 11.31 -12.19
CA VAL A 31 5.39 9.89 -11.89
C VAL A 31 4.87 9.10 -13.08
N GLY A 32 3.85 9.60 -13.79
CA GLY A 32 3.35 8.97 -15.01
C GLY A 32 4.42 8.84 -16.09
N ASN A 33 5.20 9.89 -16.32
CA ASN A 33 6.31 9.88 -17.28
C ASN A 33 7.46 8.95 -16.84
N ALA A 34 7.72 8.85 -15.53
CA ALA A 34 8.77 7.99 -14.99
C ALA A 34 8.32 6.52 -14.84
N TRP A 35 7.01 6.23 -14.89
CA TRP A 35 6.45 4.93 -14.56
C TRP A 35 7.07 3.75 -15.33
N PRO A 36 7.26 3.81 -16.67
CA PRO A 36 7.85 2.69 -17.41
C PRO A 36 9.27 2.33 -16.94
N VAL A 37 10.05 3.33 -16.52
CA VAL A 37 11.40 3.13 -16.00
C VAL A 37 11.34 2.53 -14.59
N LEU A 38 10.43 3.02 -13.74
CA LEU A 38 10.22 2.49 -12.39
C LEU A 38 9.77 1.03 -12.44
N GLU A 39 8.86 0.69 -13.35
CA GLU A 39 8.38 -0.67 -13.58
C GLU A 39 9.52 -1.59 -14.04
N ALA A 40 10.36 -1.15 -15.00
CA ALA A 40 11.52 -1.92 -15.43
C ALA A 40 12.54 -2.15 -14.30
N VAL A 41 12.75 -1.15 -13.42
CA VAL A 41 13.61 -1.28 -12.24
C VAL A 41 13.03 -2.30 -11.26
N CYS A 42 11.73 -2.23 -10.97
CA CYS A 42 11.07 -3.19 -10.07
C CYS A 42 11.07 -4.61 -10.67
N GLY A 43 10.85 -4.76 -11.98
CA GLY A 43 10.90 -6.06 -12.65
C GLY A 43 12.28 -6.73 -12.56
N LYS A 44 13.36 -5.93 -12.54
CA LYS A 44 14.73 -6.46 -12.47
C LYS A 44 15.26 -6.61 -11.04
N PHE A 45 14.84 -5.74 -10.12
CA PHE A 45 15.44 -5.62 -8.79
C PHE A 45 14.44 -5.63 -7.64
N GLY A 46 13.16 -5.88 -7.89
CA GLY A 46 12.09 -5.85 -6.88
C GLY A 46 12.21 -6.92 -5.80
N GLY A 47 13.05 -7.95 -5.99
CA GLY A 47 13.40 -8.88 -4.92
C GLY A 47 14.25 -8.26 -3.80
N ASP A 48 14.90 -7.12 -4.05
CA ASP A 48 15.67 -6.39 -3.05
C ASP A 48 14.72 -5.57 -2.15
N PRO A 49 14.71 -5.80 -0.81
CA PRO A 49 13.84 -5.08 0.11
C PRO A 49 14.02 -3.56 0.05
N SER A 50 15.26 -3.07 -0.12
CA SER A 50 15.54 -1.63 -0.15
C SER A 50 14.94 -0.94 -1.37
N ILE A 51 14.86 -1.64 -2.50
CA ILE A 51 14.26 -1.13 -3.74
C ILE A 51 12.75 -1.16 -3.64
N THR A 52 12.20 -2.24 -3.08
CA THR A 52 10.76 -2.35 -2.80
C THR A 52 10.30 -1.22 -1.88
N ASP A 53 10.98 -1.00 -0.75
CA ASP A 53 10.63 0.06 0.20
C ASP A 53 10.75 1.45 -0.42
N ALA A 54 11.79 1.70 -1.21
CA ALA A 54 11.93 2.95 -1.93
C ALA A 54 10.77 3.17 -2.92
N MET A 55 10.35 2.12 -3.63
CA MET A 55 9.23 2.18 -4.57
C MET A 55 7.90 2.42 -3.87
N GLN A 56 7.61 1.70 -2.79
CA GLN A 56 6.38 1.92 -2.02
C GLN A 56 6.35 3.31 -1.38
N GLY A 57 7.51 3.79 -0.88
CA GLY A 57 7.64 5.15 -0.37
C GLY A 57 7.44 6.23 -1.44
N LEU A 58 7.79 5.95 -2.70
CA LEU A 58 7.49 6.82 -3.84
C LEU A 58 5.97 6.83 -4.13
N ILE A 59 5.33 5.66 -4.17
CA ILE A 59 3.89 5.52 -4.40
C ILE A 59 3.10 6.27 -3.32
N VAL A 60 3.42 6.07 -2.04
CA VAL A 60 2.80 6.76 -0.91
C VAL A 60 2.87 8.28 -1.08
N LYS A 61 4.06 8.81 -1.42
CA LYS A 61 4.24 10.25 -1.62
C LYS A 61 3.46 10.76 -2.82
N ALA A 62 3.47 10.01 -3.93
CA ALA A 62 2.74 10.38 -5.14
C ALA A 62 1.23 10.49 -4.85
N ILE A 63 0.66 9.50 -4.17
CA ILE A 63 -0.77 9.48 -3.79
C ILE A 63 -1.10 10.62 -2.85
N ARG A 64 -0.29 10.85 -1.80
CA ARG A 64 -0.56 11.93 -0.83
C ARG A 64 -0.49 13.32 -1.45
N GLN A 65 0.44 13.54 -2.38
CA GLN A 65 0.64 14.84 -3.01
C GLN A 65 -0.40 15.09 -4.12
N ALA A 66 -0.57 14.16 -5.05
CA ALA A 66 -1.48 14.36 -6.18
C ALA A 66 -2.96 14.04 -5.85
N LYS A 67 -3.24 13.28 -4.78
CA LYS A 67 -4.61 12.92 -4.35
C LYS A 67 -5.44 12.41 -5.53
N ALA A 68 -6.61 13.01 -5.78
CA ALA A 68 -7.50 12.64 -6.88
C ALA A 68 -6.80 12.63 -8.26
N ASP A 69 -5.80 13.49 -8.48
CA ASP A 69 -5.05 13.55 -9.74
C ASP A 69 -4.13 12.34 -9.95
N ALA A 70 -3.86 11.54 -8.91
CA ALA A 70 -3.17 10.26 -9.05
C ALA A 70 -4.07 9.12 -9.55
N SER A 71 -5.39 9.33 -9.64
CA SER A 71 -6.36 8.31 -10.08
C SER A 71 -5.96 7.57 -11.37
N PRO A 72 -5.46 8.23 -12.44
CA PRO A 72 -5.05 7.53 -13.66
C PRO A 72 -3.90 6.53 -13.48
N LEU A 73 -3.09 6.70 -12.43
CA LEU A 73 -1.94 5.84 -12.12
C LEU A 73 -2.26 4.79 -11.06
N LEU A 74 -3.39 4.92 -10.37
CA LEU A 74 -3.73 4.13 -9.20
C LEU A 74 -3.72 2.62 -9.48
N LEU A 75 -4.33 2.19 -10.60
CA LEU A 75 -4.39 0.78 -10.96
C LEU A 75 -2.98 0.18 -11.12
N ASN A 76 -2.11 0.85 -11.86
CA ASN A 76 -0.74 0.39 -12.09
C ASN A 76 0.06 0.37 -10.77
N MET A 77 -0.11 1.39 -9.93
CA MET A 77 0.52 1.45 -8.61
C MET A 77 0.09 0.28 -7.73
N MET A 78 -1.21 0.01 -7.65
CA MET A 78 -1.74 -1.07 -6.81
C MET A 78 -1.35 -2.45 -7.34
N GLN A 79 -1.31 -2.67 -8.65
CA GLN A 79 -0.80 -3.91 -9.23
C GLN A 79 0.68 -4.14 -8.90
N ALA A 80 1.50 -3.10 -8.99
CA ALA A 80 2.91 -3.18 -8.61
C ALA A 80 3.08 -3.45 -7.10
N THR A 81 2.28 -2.79 -6.25
CA THR A 81 2.29 -2.98 -4.79
C THR A 81 1.86 -4.40 -4.40
N THR A 82 0.76 -4.93 -4.92
CA THR A 82 0.30 -6.28 -4.59
C THR A 82 1.27 -7.36 -5.09
N SER A 83 1.82 -7.18 -6.29
CA SER A 83 2.87 -8.07 -6.83
C SER A 83 4.14 -8.05 -5.97
N SER A 84 4.58 -6.86 -5.56
CA SER A 84 5.74 -6.71 -4.67
C SER A 84 5.49 -7.38 -3.33
N PHE A 85 4.32 -7.16 -2.72
CA PHE A 85 3.98 -7.76 -1.42
C PHE A 85 3.97 -9.28 -1.48
N ARG A 86 3.41 -9.89 -2.54
CA ARG A 86 3.44 -11.35 -2.72
C ARG A 86 4.86 -11.93 -2.75
N THR A 87 5.80 -11.16 -3.27
CA THR A 87 7.19 -11.62 -3.46
C THR A 87 8.06 -11.37 -2.22
N THR A 88 7.98 -10.17 -1.65
CA THR A 88 8.91 -9.70 -0.61
C THR A 88 8.33 -9.75 0.79
N ARG A 89 6.99 -9.80 0.91
CA ARG A 89 6.26 -9.62 2.18
C ARG A 89 6.61 -8.29 2.89
N ALA A 90 7.09 -7.28 2.16
CA ALA A 90 7.50 -6.01 2.75
C ALA A 90 6.29 -5.23 3.30
N ALA A 91 6.35 -4.85 4.58
CA ALA A 91 5.30 -4.10 5.28
C ALA A 91 4.97 -2.75 4.61
N SER A 92 5.96 -2.13 3.95
CA SER A 92 5.79 -0.90 3.17
C SER A 92 4.73 -1.01 2.07
N CYS A 93 4.49 -2.22 1.53
CA CYS A 93 3.44 -2.45 0.54
C CYS A 93 2.04 -2.28 1.16
N LEU A 94 1.84 -2.78 2.38
CA LEU A 94 0.56 -2.66 3.10
C LEU A 94 0.30 -1.20 3.50
N GLU A 95 1.35 -0.45 3.87
CA GLU A 95 1.23 0.99 4.10
C GLU A 95 0.75 1.72 2.83
N ALA A 96 1.35 1.39 1.67
CA ALA A 96 0.97 1.99 0.39
C ALA A 96 -0.49 1.70 0.02
N VAL A 97 -0.97 0.47 0.23
CA VAL A 97 -2.39 0.13 0.07
C VAL A 97 -3.26 0.95 1.02
N GLY A 98 -2.89 1.03 2.30
CA GLY A 98 -3.65 1.79 3.29
C GLY A 98 -3.77 3.29 2.94
N VAL A 99 -2.70 3.89 2.41
CA VAL A 99 -2.72 5.29 1.91
C VAL A 99 -3.60 5.43 0.68
N ALA A 100 -3.56 4.48 -0.24
CA ALA A 100 -4.44 4.48 -1.41
C ALA A 100 -5.93 4.42 -1.01
N VAL A 101 -6.25 3.58 -0.02
CA VAL A 101 -7.61 3.44 0.53
C VAL A 101 -8.07 4.71 1.22
N GLU A 102 -7.20 5.38 1.97
CA GLU A 102 -7.51 6.67 2.61
C GLU A 102 -7.91 7.75 1.59
N VAL A 103 -7.25 7.77 0.43
CA VAL A 103 -7.50 8.79 -0.61
C VAL A 103 -8.66 8.40 -1.54
N PHE A 104 -8.79 7.12 -1.88
CA PHE A 104 -9.67 6.67 -2.97
C PHE A 104 -10.75 5.66 -2.53
N GLY A 105 -10.78 5.22 -1.27
CA GLY A 105 -11.72 4.20 -0.79
C GLY A 105 -13.18 4.59 -0.97
N GLN A 106 -13.48 5.88 -0.84
CA GLN A 106 -14.83 6.45 -1.01
C GLN A 106 -15.13 6.91 -2.44
N ALA A 107 -14.18 6.77 -3.38
CA ALA A 107 -14.41 7.11 -4.78
C ALA A 107 -15.39 6.11 -5.44
N GLN A 108 -15.98 6.52 -6.56
CA GLN A 108 -16.88 5.64 -7.32
C GLN A 108 -16.14 4.36 -7.75
N GLY A 109 -16.67 3.19 -7.38
CA GLY A 109 -16.01 1.90 -7.64
C GLY A 109 -14.84 1.57 -6.71
N GLY A 110 -14.58 2.39 -5.69
CA GLY A 110 -13.55 2.15 -4.68
C GLY A 110 -13.78 0.84 -3.93
N ALA A 111 -15.01 0.59 -3.48
CA ALA A 111 -15.35 -0.62 -2.73
C ALA A 111 -15.02 -1.93 -3.47
N SER A 112 -15.34 -2.04 -4.77
CA SER A 112 -15.03 -3.25 -5.54
C SER A 112 -13.52 -3.39 -5.79
N THR A 113 -12.85 -2.28 -6.14
CA THR A 113 -11.42 -2.27 -6.44
C THR A 113 -10.60 -2.62 -5.22
N PHE A 114 -10.82 -1.91 -4.12
CA PHE A 114 -10.07 -2.10 -2.88
C PHE A 114 -10.49 -3.36 -2.13
N GLY A 115 -11.72 -3.86 -2.29
CA GLY A 115 -12.12 -5.17 -1.79
C GLY A 115 -11.28 -6.30 -2.42
N GLY A 116 -11.09 -6.27 -3.74
CA GLY A 116 -10.21 -7.22 -4.43
C GLY A 116 -8.74 -7.13 -3.96
N ILE A 117 -8.22 -5.90 -3.83
CA ILE A 117 -6.86 -5.66 -3.32
C ILE A 117 -6.72 -6.19 -1.88
N PHE A 118 -7.72 -5.96 -1.03
CA PHE A 118 -7.73 -6.46 0.35
C PHE A 118 -7.60 -7.98 0.37
N GLY A 119 -8.42 -8.69 -0.42
CA GLY A 119 -8.33 -10.15 -0.53
C GLY A 119 -6.95 -10.64 -0.96
N ASP A 120 -6.35 -9.97 -1.96
CA ASP A 120 -5.03 -10.32 -2.48
C ASP A 120 -3.91 -10.16 -1.43
N VAL A 121 -3.90 -9.05 -0.69
CA VAL A 121 -2.87 -8.81 0.34
C VAL A 121 -3.15 -9.59 1.62
N SER A 122 -4.40 -9.82 2.00
CA SER A 122 -4.76 -10.68 3.12
C SER A 122 -4.33 -12.12 2.88
N GLY A 123 -4.63 -12.69 1.70
CA GLY A 123 -4.20 -14.05 1.36
C GLY A 123 -2.68 -14.20 1.44
N ALA A 124 -1.96 -13.21 0.92
CA ALA A 124 -0.51 -13.14 0.99
C ALA A 124 0.03 -13.02 2.43
N ALA A 125 -0.58 -12.19 3.28
CA ALA A 125 -0.16 -12.04 4.67
C ALA A 125 -0.44 -13.31 5.49
N PHE A 126 -1.61 -13.91 5.29
CA PHE A 126 -2.00 -15.14 5.98
C PHE A 126 -1.10 -16.31 5.61
N GLU A 127 -0.76 -16.47 4.32
CA GLU A 127 0.19 -17.49 3.88
C GLU A 127 1.55 -17.34 4.56
N ALA A 128 2.09 -16.12 4.63
CA ALA A 128 3.36 -15.85 5.29
C ALA A 128 3.28 -16.23 6.78
N ILE A 129 2.28 -15.72 7.50
CA ILE A 129 2.11 -15.96 8.94
C ILE A 129 1.87 -17.44 9.26
N GLN A 130 1.09 -18.16 8.44
CA GLN A 130 0.88 -19.60 8.64
C GLN A 130 2.15 -20.41 8.42
N SER A 131 3.03 -19.99 7.50
CA SER A 131 4.26 -20.72 7.17
C SER A 131 5.36 -20.61 8.23
N SER A 132 5.46 -19.47 8.91
CA SER A 132 6.57 -19.15 9.83
C SER A 132 6.14 -18.87 11.27
N GLY A 133 4.84 -18.77 11.53
CA GLY A 133 4.28 -18.34 12.80
C GLY A 133 4.14 -16.81 12.90
N VAL A 134 3.29 -16.41 13.84
CA VAL A 134 2.91 -15.00 14.08
C VAL A 134 4.11 -14.18 14.58
N ASP A 135 4.96 -14.75 15.45
CA ASP A 135 6.14 -14.08 16.01
C ASP A 135 7.24 -13.76 14.97
N ALA A 136 7.20 -14.39 13.79
CA ALA A 136 8.23 -14.21 12.76
C ALA A 136 8.05 -12.94 11.92
N HIS A 137 6.85 -12.33 11.96
CA HIS A 137 6.47 -11.22 11.07
C HIS A 137 5.78 -10.05 11.79
N PRO A 138 6.34 -9.50 12.88
CA PRO A 138 5.71 -8.43 13.64
C PRO A 138 5.39 -7.19 12.80
N GLU A 139 6.32 -6.77 11.93
CA GLU A 139 6.12 -5.58 11.08
C GLU A 139 4.98 -5.76 10.08
N VAL A 140 4.82 -6.97 9.53
CA VAL A 140 3.73 -7.28 8.59
C VAL A 140 2.40 -7.29 9.32
N ILE A 141 2.34 -7.82 10.54
CA ILE A 141 1.14 -7.83 11.38
C ILE A 141 0.71 -6.40 11.70
N THR A 142 1.63 -5.57 12.21
CA THR A 142 1.35 -4.16 12.49
C THR A 142 0.82 -3.44 11.24
N ALA A 143 1.54 -3.55 10.12
CA ALA A 143 1.13 -2.87 8.89
C ALA A 143 -0.19 -3.42 8.31
N TYR A 144 -0.47 -4.71 8.49
CA TYR A 144 -1.72 -5.33 8.06
C TYR A 144 -2.92 -4.81 8.84
N PHE A 145 -2.81 -4.70 10.16
CA PHE A 145 -3.89 -4.16 10.99
C PHE A 145 -4.03 -2.64 10.84
N ASP A 146 -2.95 -1.89 10.69
CA ASP A 146 -2.99 -0.46 10.35
C ASP A 146 -3.70 -0.22 9.01
N MET A 147 -3.39 -1.04 8.00
CA MET A 147 -4.09 -1.01 6.71
C MET A 147 -5.57 -1.36 6.88
N SER A 148 -5.88 -2.44 7.60
CA SER A 148 -7.26 -2.89 7.86
C SER A 148 -8.09 -1.82 8.58
N TYR A 149 -7.49 -1.08 9.51
CA TYR A 149 -8.11 0.05 10.17
C TYR A 149 -8.48 1.17 9.17
N ARG A 150 -7.58 1.51 8.24
CA ARG A 150 -7.89 2.50 7.18
C ARG A 150 -9.00 2.01 6.25
N TYR A 151 -9.07 0.72 5.96
CA TYR A 151 -10.22 0.13 5.26
C TYR A 151 -11.53 0.32 6.02
N LEU A 152 -11.55 0.07 7.33
CA LEU A 152 -12.75 0.27 8.13
C LEU A 152 -13.23 1.72 8.13
N LEU A 153 -12.31 2.69 8.07
CA LEU A 153 -12.63 4.13 8.04
C LEU A 153 -13.06 4.64 6.65
N PHE A 154 -12.37 4.21 5.60
CA PHE A 154 -12.48 4.85 4.27
C PHE A 154 -13.05 3.94 3.18
N CYS A 155 -13.21 2.64 3.43
CA CYS A 155 -13.70 1.66 2.46
C CYS A 155 -14.47 0.52 3.14
N THR A 156 -15.38 0.87 4.06
CA THR A 156 -16.13 -0.09 4.88
C THR A 156 -16.90 -1.11 4.03
N ASP A 157 -17.52 -0.66 2.94
CA ASP A 157 -18.27 -1.50 2.01
C ASP A 157 -17.38 -2.46 1.21
N GLY A 158 -16.08 -2.19 1.13
CA GLY A 158 -15.09 -3.06 0.48
C GLY A 158 -14.53 -4.14 1.41
N ILE A 159 -14.48 -3.88 2.73
CA ILE A 159 -13.88 -4.80 3.71
C ILE A 159 -14.90 -5.67 4.44
N LEU A 160 -16.00 -5.10 4.94
CA LEU A 160 -16.96 -5.84 5.78
C LEU A 160 -17.61 -7.06 5.09
N PRO A 161 -18.04 -6.97 3.82
CA PRO A 161 -18.60 -8.13 3.13
C PRO A 161 -17.51 -9.08 2.60
N HIS A 162 -16.23 -8.72 2.71
CA HIS A 162 -15.15 -9.50 2.11
C HIS A 162 -14.86 -10.79 2.90
N PRO A 163 -14.74 -11.97 2.25
CA PRO A 163 -14.49 -13.25 2.92
C PRO A 163 -13.22 -13.30 3.78
N SER A 164 -12.23 -12.46 3.51
CA SER A 164 -10.99 -12.38 4.29
C SER A 164 -11.14 -11.62 5.62
N PHE A 165 -12.23 -10.89 5.82
CA PHE A 165 -12.41 -10.08 7.04
C PHE A 165 -12.58 -10.96 8.30
N PRO A 166 -13.41 -12.02 8.32
CA PRO A 166 -13.44 -12.96 9.45
C PRO A 166 -12.06 -13.56 9.78
N ALA A 167 -11.30 -13.97 8.76
CA ALA A 167 -9.95 -14.51 8.95
C ALA A 167 -8.97 -13.46 9.53
N ALA A 168 -9.17 -12.18 9.23
CA ALA A 168 -8.40 -11.09 9.83
C ALA A 168 -8.69 -10.98 11.35
N LEU A 169 -9.94 -11.21 11.77
CA LEU A 169 -10.31 -11.24 13.20
C LEU A 169 -9.72 -12.47 13.90
N ASP A 170 -9.74 -13.64 13.26
CA ASP A 170 -9.11 -14.84 13.82
C ASP A 170 -7.59 -14.64 14.00
N LEU A 171 -6.93 -14.03 13.01
CA LEU A 171 -5.53 -13.64 13.11
C LEU A 171 -5.32 -12.66 14.28
N SER A 172 -6.23 -11.70 14.48
CA SER A 172 -6.13 -10.70 15.55
C SER A 172 -6.15 -11.37 16.93
N LEU A 173 -7.03 -12.35 17.13
CA LEU A 173 -7.05 -13.18 18.33
C LEU A 173 -5.76 -13.98 18.53
N ALA A 174 -5.21 -14.53 17.44
CA ALA A 174 -3.94 -15.26 17.47
C ALA A 174 -2.73 -14.36 17.80
N CYS A 175 -2.85 -13.04 17.61
CA CYS A 175 -1.81 -12.07 17.94
C CYS A 175 -1.84 -11.59 19.40
N LEU A 176 -2.92 -11.82 20.16
CA LEU A 176 -3.03 -11.39 21.57
C LEU A 176 -1.91 -11.91 22.50
N PRO A 177 -1.35 -13.12 22.30
CA PRO A 177 -0.23 -13.61 23.11
C PRO A 177 1.14 -12.98 22.77
N LEU A 178 1.24 -12.17 21.70
CA LEU A 178 2.51 -11.57 21.28
C LEU A 178 3.09 -10.69 22.38
N LYS A 179 4.41 -10.74 22.54
CA LYS A 179 5.13 -9.93 23.53
C LYS A 179 5.49 -8.53 23.02
N GLU A 180 5.46 -8.36 21.70
CA GLU A 180 5.82 -7.12 21.02
C GLU A 180 4.68 -6.10 21.12
N LYS A 181 5.02 -4.86 21.47
CA LYS A 181 4.02 -3.82 21.77
C LYS A 181 3.30 -3.28 20.54
N ASP A 182 4.02 -3.16 19.42
CA ASP A 182 3.48 -2.50 18.23
C ASP A 182 2.47 -3.39 17.47
N PRO A 183 2.69 -4.71 17.28
CA PRO A 183 1.67 -5.61 16.76
C PRO A 183 0.42 -5.66 17.66
N LEU A 184 0.61 -5.75 18.98
CA LEU A 184 -0.49 -5.82 19.94
C LEU A 184 -1.32 -4.53 20.00
N ARG A 185 -0.73 -3.38 19.71
CA ARG A 185 -1.45 -2.09 19.64
C ARG A 185 -2.24 -1.90 18.36
N ALA A 186 -1.78 -2.51 17.27
CA ALA A 186 -2.42 -2.39 15.96
C ALA A 186 -3.65 -3.30 15.84
N VAL A 187 -3.61 -4.47 16.49
CA VAL A 187 -4.70 -5.44 16.65
C VAL A 187 -5.87 -4.87 17.45
#